data_AF-A0A1P8Y920-F1
#
_entry.id   AF-A0A1P8Y920-F1
#
_cell.length_a   1.000
_cell.length_b   1.000
_cell.length_c   1.000
_cell.angle_alpha   90.00
_cell.angle_beta   90.00
_cell.angle_gamma   90.00
#
_symmetry.space_group_name_H-M   'P 1'
#
loop_
_entity.id
_entity.type
_entity.pdbx_description
1 polymer ?
#
loop_
_entity_poly.entity_id
_entity_poly.type
_entity_poly.pdbx_seq_one_letter_code
_entity_poly.pdbx_strand_id
1 'polypeptide(L)'
;MDGKAGWSVVTVNKNGVDIDVLTETKPQPAPSFSVSLDRPIQVAAQNAVNARAEQAMMVVLQPSTGAILAVAQNKAADKDGPVATTGLYPPGSTFKIVTAGAAIDNGLAQPGTPVGCPGRIVIGERSVPNYNEFALGTVPMSTAFARSCNTTFAKLASEMAPDALTVAAARYGIGPDYDVPGLPTDSGSVPPAPELVQRTEDGFGQGKVVVSTFGMALAAATIANGSTPVPTLISGRRPRSTAPTRRSARRWSRACAG
;
A
#
# COMPACT_ATOMS: atom_id res chain seq x y z
N MET A 1 12.18 7.13 -22.16
CA MET A 1 11.59 6.09 -23.03
C MET A 1 12.00 6.40 -24.46
N ASP A 2 13.30 6.62 -24.65
CA ASP A 2 13.68 7.63 -25.61
C ASP A 2 14.24 6.94 -26.84
N GLY A 3 13.59 7.23 -27.96
CA GLY A 3 14.14 6.92 -29.27
C GLY A 3 15.39 7.78 -29.53
N LYS A 4 16.15 7.42 -30.56
CA LYS A 4 17.21 8.31 -31.04
C LYS A 4 16.56 9.35 -31.94
N ALA A 5 16.72 10.63 -31.59
CA ALA A 5 16.26 11.72 -32.44
C ALA A 5 16.94 11.63 -33.82
N GLY A 6 16.12 11.82 -34.85
CA GLY A 6 16.62 12.05 -36.20
C GLY A 6 16.91 13.52 -36.40
N TRP A 7 17.58 13.84 -37.49
CA TRP A 7 17.80 15.22 -37.92
C TRP A 7 17.91 15.26 -39.44
N SER A 8 17.51 16.38 -40.03
CA SER A 8 17.70 16.67 -41.45
C SER A 8 18.36 18.02 -41.63
N VAL A 9 19.22 18.13 -42.65
CA VAL A 9 19.72 19.41 -43.13
C VAL A 9 18.97 19.73 -44.42
N VAL A 10 18.29 20.87 -44.43
CA VAL A 10 17.47 21.32 -45.56
C VAL A 10 18.02 22.61 -46.15
N THR A 11 17.86 22.79 -47.45
CA THR A 11 18.00 24.11 -48.07
C THR A 11 16.70 24.86 -47.93
N VAL A 12 16.76 26.16 -47.66
CA VAL A 12 15.58 27.01 -47.52
C VAL A 12 15.62 28.15 -48.52
N ASN A 13 14.46 28.59 -49.01
CA ASN A 13 14.38 29.77 -49.85
C ASN A 13 14.45 31.05 -49.00
N LYS A 14 14.51 32.21 -49.67
CA LYS A 14 14.53 33.53 -49.03
C LYS A 14 13.33 33.83 -48.11
N ASN A 15 12.26 33.04 -48.20
CA ASN A 15 11.06 33.14 -47.36
C ASN A 15 11.05 32.10 -46.22
N GLY A 16 12.13 31.32 -46.04
CA GLY A 16 12.24 30.31 -44.99
C GLY A 16 11.52 28.98 -45.27
N VAL A 17 11.16 28.72 -46.54
CA VAL A 17 10.52 27.46 -46.92
C VAL A 17 11.57 26.45 -47.36
N ASP A 18 11.51 25.25 -46.80
CA ASP A 18 12.33 24.10 -47.18
C ASP A 18 12.15 23.77 -48.66
N ILE A 19 13.26 23.73 -49.41
CA ILE A 19 13.30 23.45 -50.85
C ILE A 19 13.78 22.02 -51.11
N ASP A 20 14.79 21.57 -50.37
CA ASP A 20 15.40 20.25 -50.56
C ASP A 20 16.08 19.74 -49.29
N VAL A 21 16.18 18.42 -49.13
CA VAL A 21 16.87 17.75 -48.01
C VAL A 21 18.26 17.31 -48.47
N LEU A 22 19.30 17.96 -47.94
CA LEU A 22 20.69 17.64 -48.28
C LEU A 22 21.16 16.35 -47.62
N THR A 23 20.70 16.09 -46.39
CA THR A 23 21.00 14.86 -45.66
C THR A 23 20.00 14.67 -44.53
N GLU A 24 19.78 13.43 -44.14
CA GLU A 24 18.89 13.06 -43.05
C GLU A 24 19.42 11.83 -42.32
N THR A 25 19.33 11.85 -40.99
CA THR A 25 19.33 10.67 -40.15
C THR A 25 17.91 10.44 -39.66
N LYS A 26 17.29 9.33 -40.07
CA LYS A 26 15.92 9.02 -39.62
C LYS A 26 15.88 8.82 -38.10
N PRO A 27 14.83 9.30 -37.42
CA PRO A 27 14.63 8.98 -36.02
C PRO A 27 14.49 7.46 -35.85
N GLN A 28 14.97 6.96 -34.71
CA GLN A 28 14.76 5.58 -34.29
C GLN A 28 13.77 5.59 -33.12
N PRO A 29 12.46 5.39 -33.36
CA PRO A 29 11.47 5.36 -32.29
C PRO A 29 11.81 4.27 -31.27
N ALA A 30 11.52 4.53 -29.99
CA ALA A 30 11.61 3.49 -28.98
C ALA A 30 10.55 2.39 -29.27
N PRO A 31 10.86 1.11 -28.98
CA PRO A 31 9.88 0.04 -29.08
C PRO A 31 8.64 0.32 -28.21
N SER A 32 7.45 -0.06 -28.70
CA SER A 32 6.26 -0.04 -27.85
C SER A 32 6.41 -1.05 -26.70
N PHE A 33 5.82 -0.72 -25.56
CA PHE A 33 5.76 -1.60 -24.39
C PHE A 33 4.31 -1.76 -23.94
N SER A 34 3.99 -2.92 -23.38
CA SER A 34 2.69 -3.18 -22.77
C SER A 34 2.74 -2.82 -21.29
N VAL A 35 1.65 -2.24 -20.78
CA VAL A 35 1.46 -2.00 -19.34
C VAL A 35 0.39 -2.94 -18.79
N SER A 36 0.44 -3.19 -17.50
CA SER A 36 -0.53 -4.03 -16.79
C SER A 36 -1.87 -3.35 -16.52
N LEU A 37 -1.99 -2.04 -16.77
CA LEU A 37 -3.23 -1.31 -16.56
C LEU A 37 -4.35 -1.93 -17.40
N ASP A 38 -5.44 -2.26 -16.74
CA ASP A 38 -6.64 -2.75 -17.38
C ASP A 38 -7.61 -1.59 -17.56
N ARG A 39 -7.97 -1.29 -18.81
CA ARG A 39 -8.75 -0.09 -19.14
C ARG A 39 -10.14 -0.08 -18.47
N PRO A 40 -10.95 -1.15 -18.53
CA PRO A 40 -12.20 -1.23 -17.76
C PRO A 40 -12.02 -0.96 -16.27
N ILE A 41 -11.03 -1.59 -15.62
CA ILE A 41 -10.77 -1.41 -14.19
C ILE A 41 -10.30 0.01 -13.89
N GLN A 42 -9.44 0.59 -14.72
CA GLN A 42 -8.97 1.97 -14.59
C GLN A 42 -10.12 2.98 -14.69
N VAL A 43 -11.04 2.80 -15.64
CA VAL A 43 -12.22 3.67 -15.78
C VAL A 43 -13.13 3.53 -14.56
N ALA A 44 -13.37 2.31 -14.08
CA ALA A 44 -14.19 2.08 -12.88
C ALA A 44 -13.56 2.73 -11.63
N ALA A 45 -12.25 2.56 -11.43
CA ALA A 45 -11.51 3.18 -10.33
C ALA A 45 -11.56 4.71 -10.41
N GLN A 46 -11.38 5.28 -11.61
CA GLN A 46 -11.44 6.73 -11.81
C GLN A 46 -12.83 7.29 -11.53
N ASN A 47 -13.89 6.62 -11.99
CA ASN A 47 -15.26 7.03 -11.70
C ASN A 47 -15.56 6.99 -10.20
N ALA A 48 -15.04 5.98 -9.49
CA ALA A 48 -15.22 5.85 -8.04
C ALA A 48 -14.57 7.00 -7.25
N VAL A 49 -13.32 7.39 -7.59
CA VAL A 49 -12.66 8.51 -6.90
C VAL A 49 -13.27 9.86 -7.30
N ASN A 50 -13.74 10.02 -8.53
CA ASN A 50 -14.39 11.25 -9.00
C ASN A 50 -15.76 11.49 -8.35
N ALA A 51 -16.41 10.46 -7.81
CA ALA A 51 -17.66 10.59 -7.07
C ALA A 51 -17.49 11.24 -5.68
N ARG A 52 -16.25 11.50 -5.24
CA ARG A 52 -15.93 12.13 -3.95
C ARG A 52 -15.53 13.58 -4.16
N ALA A 53 -16.00 14.45 -3.26
CA ALA A 53 -15.63 15.86 -3.24
C ALA A 53 -14.29 16.08 -2.53
N GLU A 54 -14.02 15.32 -1.46
CA GLU A 54 -12.73 15.31 -0.77
C GLU A 54 -11.66 14.60 -1.61
N GLN A 55 -10.39 14.72 -1.21
CA GLN A 55 -9.31 13.95 -1.84
C GLN A 55 -9.61 12.45 -1.77
N ALA A 56 -9.54 11.78 -2.92
CA ALA A 56 -9.81 10.36 -3.03
C ALA A 56 -8.84 9.72 -4.02
N MET A 57 -8.30 8.57 -3.62
CA MET A 57 -7.34 7.78 -4.38
C MET A 57 -7.73 6.30 -4.33
N MET A 58 -7.35 5.56 -5.35
CA MET A 58 -7.56 4.12 -5.46
C MET A 58 -6.41 3.48 -6.24
N VAL A 59 -5.86 2.41 -5.69
CA VAL A 59 -4.88 1.56 -6.35
C VAL A 59 -5.42 0.14 -6.39
N VAL A 60 -5.39 -0.48 -7.58
CA VAL A 60 -5.88 -1.84 -7.80
C VAL A 60 -4.73 -2.73 -8.24
N LEU A 61 -4.50 -3.80 -7.49
CA LEU A 61 -3.46 -4.80 -7.75
C LEU A 61 -4.11 -6.15 -8.03
N GLN A 62 -3.55 -6.92 -8.96
CA GLN A 62 -3.83 -8.35 -9.08
C GLN A 62 -2.97 -9.10 -8.05
N PRO A 63 -3.55 -9.75 -7.02
CA PRO A 63 -2.75 -10.33 -5.94
C PRO A 63 -1.80 -11.45 -6.38
N SER A 64 -2.19 -12.25 -7.37
CA SER A 64 -1.43 -13.41 -7.83
C SER A 64 -0.17 -13.05 -8.61
N THR A 65 -0.14 -11.89 -9.27
CA THR A 65 0.94 -11.49 -10.19
C THR A 65 1.66 -10.23 -9.73
N GLY A 66 1.02 -9.39 -8.91
CA GLY A 66 1.50 -8.04 -8.61
C GLY A 66 1.19 -7.01 -9.70
N ALA A 67 0.44 -7.38 -10.74
CA ALA A 67 0.05 -6.44 -11.80
C ALA A 67 -0.74 -5.26 -11.24
N ILE A 68 -0.27 -4.04 -11.50
CA ILE A 68 -1.02 -2.82 -11.21
C ILE A 68 -2.06 -2.66 -12.31
N LEU A 69 -3.33 -2.88 -11.96
CA LEU A 69 -4.46 -2.85 -12.90
C LEU A 69 -5.05 -1.44 -12.99
N ALA A 70 -4.99 -0.66 -11.91
CA ALA A 70 -5.38 0.74 -11.93
C ALA A 70 -4.64 1.59 -10.88
N VAL A 71 -4.40 2.84 -11.23
CA VAL A 71 -4.00 3.91 -10.31
C VAL A 71 -4.89 5.10 -10.62
N ALA A 72 -5.76 5.47 -9.69
CA ALA A 72 -6.74 6.53 -9.87
C ALA A 72 -6.70 7.51 -8.68
N GLN A 73 -6.86 8.78 -8.98
CA GLN A 73 -7.02 9.84 -7.99
C GLN A 73 -7.88 10.96 -8.59
N ASN A 74 -8.58 11.71 -7.76
CA ASN A 74 -9.47 12.76 -8.23
C ASN A 74 -8.77 14.13 -8.33
N LYS A 75 -9.46 15.12 -8.90
CA LYS A 75 -8.95 16.49 -9.11
C LYS A 75 -8.44 17.16 -7.82
N ALA A 76 -9.00 16.80 -6.67
CA ALA A 76 -8.54 17.34 -5.39
C ALA A 76 -7.17 16.77 -4.99
N ALA A 77 -6.95 15.48 -5.22
CA ALA A 77 -5.69 14.79 -4.96
C ALA A 77 -4.60 15.13 -6.01
N ASP A 78 -4.99 15.39 -7.27
CA ASP A 78 -4.06 15.74 -8.36
C ASP A 78 -3.20 16.98 -8.08
N LYS A 79 -3.67 17.88 -7.21
CA LYS A 79 -2.94 19.09 -6.81
C LYS A 79 -1.64 18.78 -6.07
N ASP A 80 -1.55 17.59 -5.47
CA ASP A 80 -0.45 17.18 -4.60
C ASP A 80 0.51 16.19 -5.31
N GLY A 81 0.33 15.97 -6.62
CA GLY A 81 1.13 15.03 -7.40
C GLY A 81 0.60 13.59 -7.35
N PRO A 82 1.44 12.55 -7.46
CA PRO A 82 1.03 11.15 -7.58
C PRO A 82 0.69 10.51 -6.22
N VAL A 83 -0.12 11.19 -5.40
CA VAL A 83 -0.39 10.79 -4.01
C VAL A 83 -1.10 9.44 -3.86
N ALA A 84 -1.71 8.90 -4.93
CA ALA A 84 -2.21 7.53 -4.92
C ALA A 84 -1.10 6.49 -4.66
N THR A 85 0.14 6.76 -5.10
CA THR A 85 1.26 5.82 -4.96
C THR A 85 2.37 6.32 -4.04
N THR A 86 2.38 7.61 -3.68
CA THR A 86 3.43 8.19 -2.84
C THR A 86 2.90 8.97 -1.63
N GLY A 87 1.60 9.26 -1.54
CA GLY A 87 1.03 10.04 -0.46
C GLY A 87 1.01 9.24 0.83
N LEU A 88 1.56 9.79 1.93
CA LEU A 88 1.68 9.11 3.21
C LEU A 88 0.68 9.66 4.23
N TYR A 89 -0.15 8.78 4.78
CA TYR A 89 -1.20 9.15 5.72
C TYR A 89 -1.26 8.18 6.89
N PRO A 90 -1.70 8.61 8.09
CA PRO A 90 -2.06 7.67 9.16
C PRO A 90 -3.11 6.68 8.65
N PRO A 91 -2.83 5.37 8.63
CA PRO A 91 -3.74 4.37 8.04
C PRO A 91 -4.98 4.10 8.92
N GLY A 92 -4.93 4.50 10.20
CA GLY A 92 -5.98 4.24 11.17
C GLY A 92 -6.30 2.75 11.27
N SER A 93 -7.59 2.44 11.40
CA SER A 93 -8.06 1.07 11.63
C SER A 93 -7.71 0.07 10.52
N THR A 94 -7.38 0.53 9.31
CA THR A 94 -6.94 -0.38 8.24
C THR A 94 -5.62 -1.08 8.61
N PHE A 95 -4.77 -0.44 9.41
CA PHE A 95 -3.50 -1.00 9.88
C PHE A 95 -3.66 -2.11 10.92
N LYS A 96 -4.82 -2.23 11.58
CA LYS A 96 -5.09 -3.33 12.52
C LYS A 96 -4.92 -4.71 11.89
N ILE A 97 -4.94 -4.79 10.56
CA ILE A 97 -4.65 -6.02 9.84
C ILE A 97 -3.19 -6.48 10.00
N VAL A 98 -2.26 -5.52 10.03
CA VAL A 98 -0.84 -5.74 10.31
C VAL A 98 -0.66 -6.06 11.78
N THR A 99 -1.30 -5.30 12.68
CA THR A 99 -1.25 -5.53 14.13
C THR A 99 -1.81 -6.90 14.51
N ALA A 100 -2.92 -7.34 13.89
CA ALA A 100 -3.47 -8.68 14.08
C ALA A 100 -2.48 -9.77 13.63
N GLY A 101 -1.87 -9.59 12.45
CA GLY A 101 -0.83 -10.48 11.94
C GLY A 101 0.38 -10.56 12.89
N ALA A 102 0.85 -9.42 13.39
CA ALA A 102 1.94 -9.32 14.35
C ALA A 102 1.61 -10.06 15.66
N ALA A 103 0.39 -9.89 16.19
CA ALA A 103 -0.06 -10.58 17.39
C ALA A 103 -0.07 -12.11 17.22
N ILE A 104 -0.46 -12.58 16.04
CA ILE A 104 -0.44 -14.02 15.72
C ILE A 104 0.98 -14.53 15.57
N ASP A 105 1.82 -13.84 14.80
CA ASP A 105 3.21 -14.23 14.55
C ASP A 105 4.07 -14.27 15.83
N ASN A 106 3.74 -13.42 16.81
CA ASN A 106 4.41 -13.39 18.12
C ASN A 106 3.73 -14.26 19.18
N GLY A 107 2.68 -15.01 18.82
CA GLY A 107 1.99 -15.93 19.74
C GLY A 107 1.15 -15.25 20.83
N LEU A 108 0.87 -13.95 20.71
CA LEU A 108 0.07 -13.18 21.67
C LEU A 108 -1.42 -13.50 21.55
N ALA A 109 -1.92 -13.75 20.34
CA ALA A 109 -3.32 -14.06 20.10
C ALA A 109 -3.52 -14.88 18.82
N GLN A 110 -4.60 -15.64 18.78
CA GLN A 110 -5.14 -16.33 17.61
C GLN A 110 -6.55 -15.79 17.32
N PRO A 111 -7.15 -16.06 16.14
CA PRO A 111 -8.49 -15.57 15.83
C PRO A 111 -9.55 -15.86 16.91
N GLY A 112 -9.43 -16.99 17.60
CA GLY A 112 -10.32 -17.41 18.69
C GLY A 112 -9.92 -16.93 20.09
N THR A 113 -8.75 -16.31 20.28
CA THR A 113 -8.29 -15.87 21.60
C THR A 113 -9.27 -14.86 22.20
N PRO A 114 -9.77 -15.07 23.42
CA PRO A 114 -10.60 -14.08 24.11
C PRO A 114 -9.79 -12.82 24.41
N VAL A 115 -10.25 -11.69 23.92
CA VAL A 115 -9.62 -10.38 24.13
C VAL A 115 -10.64 -9.37 24.64
N GLY A 116 -10.18 -8.48 25.52
CA GLY A 116 -11.01 -7.37 26.01
C GLY A 116 -11.19 -6.30 24.94
N CYS A 117 -12.43 -5.83 24.80
CA CYS A 117 -12.80 -4.67 24.01
C CYS A 117 -13.65 -3.70 24.86
N PRO A 118 -13.07 -3.08 25.90
CA PRO A 118 -13.76 -2.04 26.67
C PRO A 118 -13.89 -0.77 25.81
N GLY A 119 -14.86 0.10 26.15
CA GLY A 119 -15.06 1.40 25.48
C GLY A 119 -13.86 2.33 25.56
N ARG A 120 -13.03 2.15 26.58
CA ARG A 120 -11.77 2.86 26.80
C ARG A 120 -10.78 1.97 27.56
N ILE A 121 -9.50 2.14 27.28
CA ILE A 121 -8.40 1.51 28.03
C ILE A 121 -7.30 2.54 28.31
N VAL A 122 -6.65 2.44 29.46
CA VAL A 122 -5.47 3.24 29.79
C VAL A 122 -4.24 2.35 29.71
N ILE A 123 -3.24 2.73 28.92
CA ILE A 123 -1.99 2.01 28.73
C ILE A 123 -0.84 3.01 28.93
N GLY A 124 -0.06 2.82 30.00
CA GLY A 124 0.84 3.86 30.48
C GLY A 124 0.07 5.14 30.79
N GLU A 125 0.49 6.26 30.21
CA GLU A 125 -0.19 7.56 30.31
C GLU A 125 -1.26 7.80 29.22
N ARG A 126 -1.45 6.84 28.30
CA ARG A 126 -2.33 7.00 27.13
C ARG A 126 -3.73 6.42 27.38
N SER A 127 -4.75 7.27 27.26
CA SER A 127 -6.18 6.87 27.34
C SER A 127 -6.79 6.65 25.94
N VAL A 128 -6.90 5.39 25.50
CA VAL A 128 -7.38 5.02 24.16
C VAL A 128 -8.89 4.72 24.18
N PRO A 129 -9.73 5.50 23.49
CA PRO A 129 -11.15 5.20 23.33
C PRO A 129 -11.43 4.35 22.07
N ASN A 130 -12.49 3.56 22.11
CA ASN A 130 -13.18 3.11 20.91
C ASN A 130 -14.00 4.25 20.29
N TYR A 131 -14.31 4.14 19.00
CA TYR A 131 -15.25 5.07 18.36
C TYR A 131 -16.58 5.07 19.11
N ASN A 132 -17.10 6.26 19.46
CA ASN A 132 -18.30 6.42 20.30
C ASN A 132 -18.28 5.60 21.61
N GLU A 133 -17.09 5.27 22.12
CA GLU A 133 -16.87 4.47 23.33
C GLU A 133 -17.60 3.11 23.36
N PHE A 134 -17.87 2.50 22.19
CA PHE A 134 -18.54 1.19 22.18
C PHE A 134 -17.71 0.15 22.95
N ALA A 135 -18.39 -0.76 23.64
CA ALA A 135 -17.77 -1.87 24.33
C ALA A 135 -18.40 -3.20 23.87
N LEU A 136 -17.57 -4.22 23.69
CA LEU A 136 -18.03 -5.57 23.35
C LEU A 136 -17.84 -6.57 24.50
N GLY A 137 -17.21 -6.14 25.60
CA GLY A 137 -16.78 -7.03 26.67
C GLY A 137 -15.57 -7.87 26.23
N THR A 138 -15.56 -9.14 26.58
CA THR A 138 -14.54 -10.10 26.13
C THR A 138 -15.09 -10.88 24.95
N VAL A 139 -14.43 -10.79 23.79
CA VAL A 139 -14.85 -11.44 22.55
C VAL A 139 -13.66 -12.11 21.88
N PRO A 140 -13.85 -13.04 20.92
CA PRO A 140 -12.76 -13.53 20.09
C PRO A 140 -12.03 -12.39 19.38
N MET A 141 -10.71 -12.50 19.20
CA MET A 141 -9.92 -11.50 18.47
C MET A 141 -10.48 -11.23 17.06
N SER A 142 -11.01 -12.26 16.39
CA SER A 142 -11.68 -12.10 15.09
C SER A 142 -12.91 -11.17 15.16
N THR A 143 -13.69 -11.24 16.24
CA THR A 143 -14.81 -10.33 16.49
C THR A 143 -14.33 -8.91 16.79
N ALA A 144 -13.30 -8.77 17.63
CA ALA A 144 -12.69 -7.47 17.92
C ALA A 144 -12.12 -6.81 16.65
N PHE A 145 -11.49 -7.60 15.77
CA PHE A 145 -11.03 -7.17 14.45
C PHE A 145 -12.20 -6.72 13.56
N ALA A 146 -13.22 -7.56 13.40
CA ALA A 146 -14.38 -7.27 12.56
C ALA A 146 -15.16 -6.02 13.02
N ARG A 147 -15.18 -5.75 14.32
CA ARG A 147 -15.81 -4.56 14.91
C ARG A 147 -14.84 -3.39 15.09
N SER A 148 -13.61 -3.52 14.59
CA SER A 148 -12.58 -2.48 14.63
C SER A 148 -12.30 -1.94 16.03
N CYS A 149 -12.17 -2.80 17.04
CA CYS A 149 -11.93 -2.39 18.43
C CYS A 149 -10.55 -1.75 18.64
N ASN A 150 -10.48 -0.44 18.86
CA ASN A 150 -9.20 0.26 19.13
C ASN A 150 -8.51 -0.28 20.37
N THR A 151 -9.26 -0.46 21.46
CA THR A 151 -8.70 -0.84 22.77
C THR A 151 -8.02 -2.20 22.73
N THR A 152 -8.57 -3.16 21.99
CA THR A 152 -7.93 -4.47 21.75
C THR A 152 -6.59 -4.34 21.03
N PHE A 153 -6.54 -3.66 19.89
CA PHE A 153 -5.30 -3.59 19.09
C PHE A 153 -4.24 -2.68 19.71
N ALA A 154 -4.65 -1.63 20.43
CA ALA A 154 -3.77 -0.83 21.25
C ALA A 154 -3.10 -1.68 22.34
N LYS A 155 -3.88 -2.50 23.05
CA LYS A 155 -3.36 -3.43 24.07
C LYS A 155 -2.39 -4.45 23.47
N LEU A 156 -2.82 -5.14 22.41
CA LEU A 156 -1.97 -6.15 21.75
C LEU A 156 -0.63 -5.57 21.32
N ALA A 157 -0.62 -4.40 20.68
CA ALA A 157 0.62 -3.75 20.25
C ALA A 157 1.50 -3.35 21.44
N SER A 158 0.90 -2.84 22.53
CA SER A 158 1.65 -2.43 23.72
C SER A 158 2.48 -3.55 24.35
N GLU A 159 2.02 -4.80 24.22
CA GLU A 159 2.63 -6.02 24.73
C GLU A 159 3.68 -6.63 23.77
N MET A 160 3.84 -6.07 22.57
CA MET A 160 4.84 -6.53 21.59
C MET A 160 6.22 -5.94 21.83
N ALA A 161 7.24 -6.59 21.25
CA ALA A 161 8.57 -6.01 21.12
C ALA A 161 8.55 -4.72 20.28
N PRO A 162 9.49 -3.77 20.50
CA PRO A 162 9.52 -2.47 19.82
C PRO A 162 9.44 -2.51 18.29
N ASP A 163 10.02 -3.53 17.65
CA ASP A 163 10.12 -3.67 16.20
C ASP A 163 9.07 -4.64 15.62
N ALA A 164 8.21 -5.24 16.44
CA ALA A 164 7.27 -6.26 15.98
C ALA A 164 6.31 -5.73 14.89
N LEU A 165 5.82 -4.50 15.02
CA LEU A 165 4.98 -3.86 14.01
C LEU A 165 5.78 -3.53 12.74
N THR A 166 7.03 -3.09 12.86
CA THR A 166 7.93 -2.85 11.72
C THR A 166 8.16 -4.13 10.92
N VAL A 167 8.51 -5.22 11.60
CA VAL A 167 8.75 -6.53 10.99
C VAL A 167 7.49 -7.08 10.34
N ALA A 168 6.34 -6.95 11.01
CA ALA A 168 5.07 -7.37 10.45
C ALA A 168 4.69 -6.53 9.22
N ALA A 169 4.75 -5.20 9.30
CA ALA A 169 4.43 -4.30 8.19
C ALA A 169 5.23 -4.62 6.93
N ALA A 170 6.54 -4.90 7.07
CA ALA A 170 7.38 -5.28 5.94
C ALA A 170 6.92 -6.58 5.27
N ARG A 171 6.39 -7.56 6.03
CA ARG A 171 5.79 -8.79 5.49
C ARG A 171 4.43 -8.58 4.84
N TYR A 172 3.79 -7.43 5.07
CA TYR A 172 2.57 -6.99 4.37
C TYR A 172 2.89 -6.02 3.23
N GLY A 173 4.18 -5.76 2.98
CA GLY A 173 4.66 -4.92 1.90
C GLY A 173 4.70 -3.43 2.21
N ILE A 174 4.60 -3.02 3.48
CA ILE A 174 4.68 -1.63 3.95
C ILE A 174 6.04 -1.39 4.60
N GLY A 175 6.78 -0.37 4.16
CA GLY A 175 8.14 -0.08 4.62
C GLY A 175 9.22 -0.38 3.57
N PRO A 176 9.20 -1.54 2.89
CA PRO A 176 10.15 -1.81 1.82
C PRO A 176 10.04 -0.83 0.65
N ASP A 177 11.18 -0.63 -0.01
CA ASP A 177 11.29 0.08 -1.26
C ASP A 177 10.81 -0.81 -2.40
N TYR A 178 10.08 -0.21 -3.34
CA TYR A 178 9.69 -0.84 -4.59
C TYR A 178 10.17 0.04 -5.73
N ASP A 179 10.97 -0.54 -6.62
CA ASP A 179 11.32 0.09 -7.89
C ASP A 179 10.38 -0.47 -8.96
N VAL A 180 9.31 0.28 -9.23
CA VAL A 180 8.35 0.00 -10.28
C VAL A 180 8.64 0.92 -11.46
N PRO A 181 9.25 0.43 -12.56
CA PRO A 181 9.63 1.28 -13.68
C PRO A 181 8.46 2.10 -14.23
N GLY A 182 8.62 3.42 -14.27
CA GLY A 182 7.62 4.35 -14.77
C GLY A 182 6.54 4.76 -13.75
N LEU A 183 6.67 4.36 -12.47
CA LEU A 183 5.74 4.73 -11.43
C LEU A 183 6.48 5.04 -10.12
N PRO A 184 6.46 6.29 -9.63
CA PRO A 184 7.00 6.56 -8.30
C PRO A 184 6.14 5.88 -7.24
N THR A 185 6.77 5.21 -6.28
CA THR A 185 6.08 4.49 -5.23
C THR A 185 6.73 4.72 -3.88
N ASP A 186 5.90 4.93 -2.87
CA ASP A 186 6.27 4.87 -1.47
C ASP A 186 5.23 3.97 -0.78
N SER A 187 5.66 2.90 -0.12
CA SER A 187 4.74 1.97 0.53
C SER A 187 4.34 2.41 1.95
N GLY A 188 5.04 3.37 2.54
CA GLY A 188 4.84 3.81 3.92
C GLY A 188 6.04 3.57 4.82
N SER A 189 5.89 3.99 6.07
CA SER A 189 6.88 3.86 7.13
C SER A 189 6.24 3.39 8.42
N VAL A 190 6.83 2.36 9.03
CA VAL A 190 6.47 1.80 10.33
C VAL A 190 7.75 1.73 11.16
N PRO A 191 8.19 2.85 11.76
CA PRO A 191 9.43 2.86 12.52
C PRO A 191 9.31 2.02 13.80
N PRO A 192 10.39 1.41 14.30
CA PRO A 192 10.38 0.76 15.61
C PRO A 192 9.92 1.73 16.71
N ALA A 193 9.16 1.20 17.67
CA ALA A 193 8.52 1.96 18.73
C ALA A 193 8.96 1.45 20.12
N PRO A 194 10.14 1.87 20.63
CA PRO A 194 10.58 1.48 21.98
C PRO A 194 9.64 2.05 23.05
N GLU A 195 9.16 3.27 22.84
CA GLU A 195 8.23 3.94 23.76
C GLU A 195 6.85 3.28 23.77
N LEU A 196 6.36 2.97 24.98
CA LEU A 196 5.08 2.26 25.18
C LEU A 196 3.89 3.00 24.56
N VAL A 197 3.81 4.32 24.75
CA VAL A 197 2.72 5.14 24.22
C VAL A 197 2.74 5.13 22.70
N GLN A 198 3.91 5.33 22.08
CA GLN A 198 4.04 5.29 20.63
C GLN A 198 3.61 3.93 20.09
N ARG A 199 4.11 2.83 20.66
CA ARG A 199 3.77 1.47 20.22
C ARG A 199 2.27 1.17 20.36
N THR A 200 1.65 1.69 21.41
CA THR A 200 0.20 1.62 21.63
C THR A 200 -0.57 2.34 20.51
N GLU A 201 -0.15 3.55 20.14
CA GLU A 201 -0.78 4.34 19.07
C GLU A 201 -0.55 3.78 17.66
N ASP A 202 0.64 3.26 17.43
CA ASP A 202 1.00 2.57 16.19
C ASP A 202 0.12 1.33 15.97
N GLY A 203 -0.24 0.61 17.04
CA GLY A 203 -1.09 -0.58 17.00
C GLY A 203 -2.47 -0.38 16.38
N PHE A 204 -3.03 0.83 16.44
CA PHE A 204 -4.30 1.18 15.78
C PHE A 204 -4.15 2.26 14.68
N GLY A 205 -2.91 2.51 14.24
CA GLY A 205 -2.59 3.27 13.04
C GLY A 205 -2.63 4.80 13.19
N GLN A 206 -2.34 5.35 14.37
CA GLN A 206 -2.35 6.80 14.61
C GLN A 206 -1.00 7.43 15.02
N GLY A 207 -0.04 6.64 15.52
CA GLY A 207 1.23 7.16 16.04
C GLY A 207 2.17 7.67 14.93
N LYS A 208 3.33 7.04 14.78
CA LYS A 208 4.31 7.38 13.73
C LYS A 208 4.14 6.53 12.46
N VAL A 209 3.17 5.61 12.45
CA VAL A 209 2.84 4.83 11.27
C VAL A 209 2.18 5.69 10.21
N VAL A 210 2.75 5.69 9.01
CA VAL A 210 2.16 6.29 7.81
C VAL A 210 2.21 5.30 6.66
N VAL A 211 1.16 5.24 5.85
CA VAL A 211 1.03 4.30 4.74
C VAL A 211 0.38 5.00 3.55
N SER A 212 0.80 4.65 2.34
CA SER A 212 0.14 5.13 1.12
C SER A 212 -1.05 4.27 0.72
N THR A 213 -1.89 4.77 -0.19
CA THR A 213 -2.94 3.96 -0.82
C THR A 213 -2.35 2.74 -1.53
N PHE A 214 -1.19 2.89 -2.18
CA PHE A 214 -0.43 1.78 -2.75
C PHE A 214 0.07 0.78 -1.70
N GLY A 215 0.61 1.24 -0.57
CA GLY A 215 1.05 0.38 0.54
C GLY A 215 -0.10 -0.44 1.12
N MET A 216 -1.28 0.17 1.30
CA MET A 216 -2.47 -0.55 1.76
C MET A 216 -3.02 -1.53 0.71
N ALA A 217 -2.89 -1.21 -0.59
CA ALA A 217 -3.23 -2.16 -1.65
C ALA A 217 -2.29 -3.38 -1.62
N LEU A 218 -0.98 -3.19 -1.38
CA LEU A 218 -0.02 -4.28 -1.19
C LEU A 218 -0.35 -5.14 0.04
N ALA A 219 -0.76 -4.52 1.15
CA ALA A 219 -1.19 -5.25 2.34
C ALA A 219 -2.41 -6.13 2.05
N ALA A 220 -3.43 -5.58 1.37
CA ALA A 220 -4.60 -6.34 0.95
C ALA A 220 -4.25 -7.49 -0.02
N ALA A 221 -3.39 -7.22 -1.01
CA ALA A 221 -2.92 -8.21 -1.96
C ALA A 221 -2.11 -9.33 -1.29
N THR A 222 -1.26 -8.98 -0.31
CA THR A 222 -0.50 -9.95 0.50
C THR A 222 -1.42 -10.96 1.17
N ILE A 223 -2.52 -10.48 1.75
CA ILE A 223 -3.48 -11.33 2.47
C ILE A 223 -4.22 -12.23 1.51
N ALA A 224 -4.68 -11.68 0.37
CA ALA A 224 -5.39 -12.44 -0.64
C ALA A 224 -4.51 -13.52 -1.29
N ASN A 225 -3.22 -13.24 -1.49
CA ASN A 225 -2.27 -14.12 -2.15
C ASN A 225 -1.53 -15.09 -1.19
N GLY A 226 -1.42 -14.73 0.09
CA GLY A 226 -0.63 -15.45 1.09
C GLY A 226 0.87 -15.12 1.12
N SER A 227 1.30 -14.21 0.25
CA SER A 227 2.66 -13.62 0.21
C SER A 227 2.62 -12.27 -0.51
N THR A 228 3.51 -11.35 -0.13
CA THR A 228 3.59 -10.02 -0.73
C THR A 228 3.99 -10.13 -2.20
N PRO A 229 3.11 -9.73 -3.14
CA PRO A 229 3.48 -9.71 -4.54
C PRO A 229 4.47 -8.57 -4.80
N VAL A 230 5.36 -8.75 -5.78
CA VAL A 230 6.19 -7.65 -6.27
C VAL A 230 5.39 -6.88 -7.32
N PRO A 231 5.10 -5.59 -7.09
CA PRO A 231 4.25 -4.80 -7.97
C PRO A 231 4.91 -4.57 -9.33
N THR A 232 4.16 -4.77 -10.41
CA THR A 232 4.62 -4.61 -11.81
C THR A 232 3.70 -3.67 -12.56
N LEU A 233 4.27 -2.75 -13.36
CA LEU A 233 3.51 -1.91 -14.30
C LEU A 233 3.86 -2.22 -15.76
N ILE A 234 5.15 -2.26 -16.10
CA ILE A 234 5.61 -2.44 -17.50
C ILE A 234 5.95 -3.91 -17.75
N SER A 235 5.31 -4.50 -18.76
CA SER A 235 5.56 -5.88 -19.18
C SER A 235 7.01 -6.07 -19.63
N GLY A 236 7.63 -7.17 -19.20
CA GLY A 236 9.01 -7.51 -19.56
C GLY A 236 10.11 -6.72 -18.82
N ARG A 237 9.76 -5.73 -17.99
CA ARG A 237 10.69 -5.08 -17.08
C ARG A 237 10.52 -5.65 -15.68
N ARG A 238 11.60 -6.16 -15.09
CA ARG A 238 11.57 -6.72 -13.74
C ARG A 238 11.57 -5.57 -12.71
N PRO A 239 10.51 -5.42 -11.90
CA PRO A 239 10.58 -4.55 -10.73
C PRO A 239 11.58 -5.10 -9.71
N ARG A 240 12.06 -4.24 -8.83
CA ARG A 240 12.87 -4.65 -7.66
C ARG A 240 12.12 -4.30 -6.39
N SER A 241 12.36 -5.08 -5.34
CA SER A 241 11.82 -4.79 -4.01
C SER A 241 12.83 -5.18 -2.95
N THR A 242 12.88 -4.41 -1.86
CA THR A 242 13.60 -4.78 -0.64
C THR A 242 12.73 -5.59 0.34
N ALA A 243 11.50 -5.95 -0.05
CA ALA A 243 10.58 -6.69 0.80
C ALA A 243 11.14 -8.06 1.16
N PRO A 244 10.98 -8.52 2.42
CA PRO A 244 11.47 -9.82 2.83
C PRO A 244 10.78 -10.93 2.01
N THR A 245 11.58 -11.82 1.40
CA THR A 245 11.05 -13.06 0.83
C THR A 245 10.64 -13.98 1.98
N ARG A 246 9.39 -14.46 1.96
CA ARG A 246 8.88 -15.30 3.03
C ARG A 246 9.64 -16.64 3.03
N ARG A 247 10.48 -16.89 4.04
CA ARG A 247 10.90 -18.26 4.40
C ARG A 247 9.63 -19.05 4.71
N SER A 248 9.49 -20.23 4.11
CA SER A 248 8.31 -21.11 4.18
C SER A 248 7.67 -21.13 5.58
N ALA A 249 6.62 -20.35 5.79
CA ALA A 249 5.80 -20.45 6.99
C ALA A 249 4.66 -21.43 6.70
N ARG A 250 4.44 -22.33 7.65
CA ARG A 250 3.50 -23.46 7.60
C ARG A 250 2.16 -23.03 7.03
N ARG A 251 1.63 -23.85 6.11
CA ARG A 251 0.34 -23.70 5.43
C ARG A 251 -0.72 -23.28 6.45
N TRP A 252 -1.35 -22.13 6.22
CA TRP A 252 -2.63 -21.79 6.83
C TRP A 252 -3.66 -22.72 6.21
N SER A 253 -3.95 -23.85 6.85
CA SER A 253 -5.07 -24.71 6.49
C SER A 253 -6.36 -23.96 6.77
N ARG A 254 -7.16 -23.75 5.71
CA ARG A 254 -8.52 -23.22 5.79
C ARG A 254 -9.32 -24.05 6.80
N ALA A 255 -9.75 -23.43 7.89
CA ALA A 255 -10.82 -23.96 8.72
C ALA A 255 -12.12 -23.23 8.35
N CYS A 256 -12.72 -23.68 7.25
CA CYS A 256 -14.14 -23.52 6.99
C CYS A 256 -14.69 -24.91 6.68
N ALA A 257 -15.27 -25.56 7.69
CA ALA A 257 -16.28 -26.62 7.58
C ALA A 257 -16.68 -27.06 9.01
N GLY A 258 -17.96 -26.93 9.35
CA GLY A 258 -18.56 -27.35 10.61
C GLY A 258 -19.41 -26.25 11.23
#